data_AF-A0A7Y5E2Q8-F1
#
_entry.id   AF-A0A7Y5E2Q8-F1
#
_cell.length_a   1.000
_cell.length_b   1.000
_cell.length_c   1.000
_cell.angle_alpha   90.00
_cell.angle_beta   90.00
_cell.angle_gamma   90.00
#
_symmetry.space_group_name_H-M   'P 1'
#
loop_
_entity.id
_entity.type
_entity.pdbx_description
1 polymer ?
#
loop_
_entity_poly.entity_id
_entity_poly.type
_entity_poly.pdbx_seq_one_letter_code
_entity_poly.pdbx_strand_id
1 'polypeptide(L)'
;MKGDAYLTVGATSVVLDPVGGARGERVVRLARDACIAALDLAPADLPGALEAANARVREASREDTALLGGTCSAVGVVLEPTS
;
A
#
# COMPACT_ATOMS: atom_id res chain seq x y z
N MET A 1 6.42 -9.39 15.70
CA MET A 1 5.10 -8.93 15.23
C MET A 1 5.11 -9.02 13.72
N LYS A 2 4.06 -9.55 13.08
CA LYS A 2 3.94 -9.50 11.62
C LYS A 2 3.75 -8.03 11.22
N GLY A 3 4.50 -7.55 10.23
CA GLY A 3 4.52 -6.15 9.82
C GLY A 3 3.41 -5.75 8.84
N ASP A 4 2.28 -6.44 8.90
CA ASP A 4 1.11 -6.24 8.06
C ASP A 4 0.55 -4.82 8.29
N ALA A 5 0.03 -4.21 7.22
CA ALA A 5 -0.70 -2.96 7.32
C ALA A 5 -2.15 -3.12 6.86
N TYR A 6 -3.03 -2.45 7.59
CA TYR A 6 -4.45 -2.37 7.30
C TYR A 6 -4.81 -0.88 7.17
N LEU A 7 -5.56 -0.54 6.13
CA LEU A 7 -6.08 0.81 5.93
C LEU A 7 -7.51 0.75 5.41
N THR A 8 -8.32 1.71 5.85
CA THR A 8 -9.67 1.93 5.36
C THR A 8 -9.84 3.42 5.10
N VAL A 9 -10.19 3.78 3.87
CA VAL A 9 -10.47 5.15 3.44
C VAL A 9 -11.81 5.14 2.71
N GLY A 10 -12.80 5.84 3.25
CA GLY A 10 -14.17 5.80 2.73
C GLY A 10 -14.71 4.36 2.63
N ALA A 11 -15.10 3.96 1.42
CA ALA A 11 -15.61 2.63 1.10
C ALA A 11 -14.51 1.59 0.81
N THR A 12 -13.25 2.01 0.72
CA THR A 12 -12.14 1.14 0.33
C THR A 12 -11.38 0.66 1.55
N SER A 13 -11.20 -0.67 1.67
CA SER A 13 -10.32 -1.28 2.66
C SER A 13 -9.22 -2.07 1.97
N VAL A 14 -7.97 -1.93 2.44
CA VAL A 14 -6.79 -2.59 1.86
C VAL A 14 -5.96 -3.24 2.98
N VAL A 15 -5.49 -4.45 2.71
CA VAL A 15 -4.49 -5.17 3.51
C VAL A 15 -3.21 -5.27 2.71
N LEU A 16 -2.08 -4.97 3.36
CA LEU A 16 -0.75 -5.10 2.81
C LEU A 16 0.05 -6.08 3.67
N ASP A 17 0.57 -7.15 3.07
CA ASP A 17 1.38 -8.17 3.74
C ASP A 17 2.84 -8.08 3.26
N PRO A 18 3.80 -7.77 4.15
CA PRO A 18 5.20 -7.61 3.79
C PRO A 18 5.90 -8.94 3.50
N VAL A 19 6.81 -8.92 2.52
CA VAL A 19 7.75 -10.02 2.22
C VAL A 19 9.19 -9.48 2.27
N GLY A 20 10.11 -10.28 2.82
CA GLY A 20 11.52 -9.91 2.95
C GLY A 20 11.92 -9.37 4.33
N GLY A 21 11.19 -9.75 5.39
CA GLY A 21 11.48 -9.36 6.77
C GLY A 21 11.40 -7.84 6.98
N ALA A 22 12.33 -7.28 7.75
CA ALA A 22 12.36 -5.85 8.07
C ALA A 22 12.35 -4.91 6.83
N ARG A 23 12.85 -5.37 5.68
CA ARG A 23 12.80 -4.61 4.42
C ARG A 23 11.38 -4.53 3.89
N GLY A 24 10.67 -5.66 3.88
CA GLY A 24 9.25 -5.73 3.54
C GLY A 24 8.40 -4.85 4.44
N GLU A 25 8.68 -4.83 5.75
CA GLU A 25 7.95 -3.96 6.69
C GLU A 25 8.14 -2.46 6.37
N ARG A 26 9.35 -2.06 5.92
CA ARG A 26 9.60 -0.69 5.45
C ARG A 26 8.83 -0.40 4.16
N VAL A 27 8.82 -1.33 3.22
CA VAL A 27 8.05 -1.21 1.97
C VAL A 27 6.56 -1.07 2.25
N VAL A 28 6.00 -1.87 3.16
CA VAL A 28 4.59 -1.80 3.54
C VAL A 28 4.21 -0.43 4.10
N ARG A 29 5.06 0.17 4.94
CA ARG A 29 4.78 1.51 5.48
C ARG A 29 4.72 2.56 4.36
N LEU A 30 5.66 2.53 3.43
CA LEU A 30 5.67 3.44 2.27
C LEU A 30 4.44 3.22 1.37
N ALA A 31 4.12 1.96 1.07
CA ALA A 31 2.98 1.61 0.24
C ALA A 31 1.65 2.03 0.89
N ARG A 32 1.50 1.82 2.20
CA ARG A 32 0.33 2.21 2.98
C ARG A 32 0.09 3.72 2.89
N ASP A 33 1.10 4.52 3.20
CA ASP A 33 0.94 5.97 3.31
C ASP A 33 0.62 6.57 1.92
N ALA A 34 1.24 6.05 0.86
CA ALA A 34 0.91 6.45 -0.52
C ALA A 34 -0.50 6.00 -0.95
N CYS A 35 -0.92 4.79 -0.56
CA CYS A 35 -2.27 4.28 -0.85
C CYS A 35 -3.34 5.14 -0.16
N ILE A 36 -3.13 5.51 1.11
CA ILE A 36 -4.03 6.41 1.85
C ILE A 36 -4.13 7.76 1.14
N ALA A 37 -3.00 8.38 0.82
CA ALA A 37 -3.00 9.69 0.15
C ALA A 37 -3.71 9.67 -1.22
N ALA A 38 -3.57 8.58 -1.98
CA ALA A 38 -4.27 8.42 -3.25
C ALA A 38 -5.78 8.22 -3.05
N LEU A 39 -6.20 7.40 -2.08
CA LEU A 39 -7.62 7.18 -1.78
C LEU A 39 -8.29 8.41 -1.16
N ASP A 40 -7.56 9.24 -0.41
CA ASP A 40 -8.08 10.51 0.10
C ASP A 40 -8.45 11.47 -1.05
N LEU A 41 -7.74 11.38 -2.18
CA LEU A 41 -8.03 12.15 -3.40
C LEU A 41 -9.13 11.50 -4.26
N ALA A 42 -9.15 10.17 -4.31
CA ALA A 42 -10.09 9.37 -5.11
C ALA A 42 -10.63 8.17 -4.31
N PRO A 43 -11.67 8.34 -3.46
CA PRO A 43 -12.11 7.37 -2.42
C PRO A 43 -12.66 6.01 -2.85
N ALA A 44 -12.55 5.66 -4.13
CA ALA A 44 -12.94 4.36 -4.68
C ALA A 44 -12.00 3.87 -5.80
N ASP A 45 -10.97 4.65 -6.15
CA ASP A 45 -9.99 4.27 -7.17
C ASP A 45 -8.89 3.39 -6.56
N LEU A 46 -9.27 2.16 -6.22
CA LEU A 46 -8.33 1.17 -5.69
C LEU A 46 -7.19 0.84 -6.68
N PRO A 47 -7.42 0.63 -7.99
CA PRO A 47 -6.33 0.40 -8.94
C PRO A 47 -5.33 1.57 -8.96
N GLY A 48 -5.80 2.81 -9.05
CA GLY A 48 -4.94 4.00 -9.04
C GLY A 48 -4.15 4.15 -7.74
N ALA A 49 -4.77 3.86 -6.60
CA ALA A 49 -4.09 3.90 -5.31
C ALA A 49 -2.96 2.85 -5.18
N LEU A 50 -3.18 1.63 -5.67
CA LEU A 50 -2.15 0.58 -5.68
C LEU A 50 -1.01 0.90 -6.65
N GLU A 51 -1.31 1.51 -7.80
CA GLU A 51 -0.29 1.99 -8.73
C GLU A 51 0.56 3.12 -8.13
N ALA A 52 -0.07 4.08 -7.46
CA ALA A 52 0.62 5.16 -6.74
C ALA A 52 1.52 4.61 -5.62
N ALA A 53 1.03 3.64 -4.85
CA ALA A 53 1.81 2.97 -3.81
C ALA A 53 3.06 2.27 -4.39
N ASN A 54 2.89 1.51 -5.46
CA ASN A 54 4.00 0.83 -6.14
C ASN A 54 5.00 1.84 -6.76
N ALA A 55 4.52 2.93 -7.34
CA ALA A 55 5.37 4.00 -7.87
C ALA A 55 6.23 4.62 -6.76
N ARG A 56 5.63 4.92 -5.60
CA ARG A 56 6.33 5.47 -4.44
C ARG A 56 7.40 4.52 -3.89
N VAL A 57 7.09 3.22 -3.81
CA VAL A 57 8.06 2.20 -3.39
C VAL A 57 9.23 2.09 -4.37
N ARG A 58 8.96 2.13 -5.68
CA ARG A 58 10.00 2.11 -6.71
C ARG A 58 10.92 3.33 -6.64
N GLU A 59 10.35 4.51 -6.45
CA GLU A 59 11.12 5.74 -6.27
C GLU A 59 12.00 5.66 -5.02
N ALA A 60 11.43 5.29 -3.87
CA ALA A 60 12.18 5.13 -2.63
C ALA A 60 13.30 4.09 -2.76
N SER A 61 13.08 3.02 -3.54
CA SER A 61 14.11 1.98 -3.77
C SER A 61 15.26 2.43 -4.68
N ARG A 62 15.07 3.48 -5.50
CA ARG A 62 16.16 4.10 -6.27
C ARG A 62 17.06 4.97 -5.38
N GLU A 63 16.50 5.52 -4.31
CA GLU A 63 17.19 6.40 -3.36
C GLU A 63 17.82 5.61 -2.20
N ASP A 64 17.16 4.55 -1.75
CA ASP A 64 17.60 3.68 -0.67
C ASP A 64 17.63 2.21 -1.11
N THR A 65 18.84 1.72 -1.41
CA THR A 65 19.07 0.34 -1.82
C THR A 65 18.77 -0.68 -0.71
N ALA A 66 18.65 -0.27 0.55
CA ALA A 66 18.25 -1.15 1.65
C ALA A 66 16.78 -1.60 1.55
N LEU A 67 15.97 -0.97 0.69
CA LEU A 67 14.62 -1.42 0.36
C LEU A 67 14.62 -2.52 -0.71
N LEU A 68 15.72 -2.72 -1.43
CA LEU A 68 15.81 -3.75 -2.46
C LEU A 68 15.66 -5.17 -1.85
N GLY A 69 14.83 -5.96 -2.52
CA GLY A 69 14.43 -7.29 -2.06
C GLY A 69 13.33 -7.28 -0.98
N GLY A 70 12.88 -6.10 -0.54
CA GLY A 70 11.61 -5.95 0.17
C GLY A 70 10.45 -5.79 -0.82
N THR A 71 9.31 -6.42 -0.53
CA THR A 71 8.07 -6.22 -1.29
C THR A 71 6.87 -6.38 -0.36
N CYS A 72 5.67 -6.15 -0.88
CA CYS A 72 4.43 -6.51 -0.20
C CYS A 72 3.37 -6.99 -1.19
N SER A 73 2.52 -7.90 -0.74
CA SER A 73 1.26 -8.17 -1.44
C SER A 73 0.19 -7.18 -0.98
N ALA A 74 -0.79 -6.91 -1.84
CA ALA A 74 -1.91 -6.03 -1.54
C ALA A 74 -3.21 -6.71 -1.93
N VAL A 75 -4.20 -6.67 -1.04
CA VAL A 75 -5.58 -7.07 -1.32
C VAL A 75 -6.48 -5.94 -0.88
N GLY A 76 -7.29 -5.43 -1.79
CA GLY A 76 -8.24 -4.36 -1.49
C GLY A 76 -9.66 -4.73 -1.91
N VAL A 77 -10.62 -4.14 -1.21
CA VAL A 77 -12.05 -4.23 -1.52
C VAL A 77 -12.64 -2.82 -1.51
N VAL A 78 -13.54 -2.55 -2.44
CA VAL A 78 -14.36 -1.33 -2.47
C VAL A 78 -15.79 -1.77 -2.20
N LEU A 79 -16.38 -1.27 -1.11
CA LEU A 79 -17.75 -1.60 -0.73
C LEU A 79 -18.71 -0.59 -1.36
N GLU A 80 -19.45 -1.01 -2.38
CA GLU A 80 -20.54 -0.19 -2.91
C GLU A 80 -21.75 -0.28 -1.97
N PRO A 81 -22.42 0.85 -1.64
CA PRO A 81 -23.67 0.80 -0.90
C PRO A 81 -24.71 0.04 -1.73
N THR A 82 -25.25 -1.05 -1.21
CA THR A 82 -26.44 -1.67 -1.78
C THR A 82 -27.65 -0.82 -1.38
N SER A 83 -28.29 -0.19 -2.35
CA SER A 83 -29.58 0.50 -2.24
C SER A 83 -30.72 -0.45 -1.87
#